data_AF-A0A5B8RYC6-F1
#
_entry.id   AF-A0A5B8RYC6-F1
#
_cell.length_a   1.000
_cell.length_b   1.000
_cell.length_c   1.000
_cell.angle_alpha   90.00
_cell.angle_beta   90.00
_cell.angle_gamma   90.00
#
_symmetry.space_group_name_H-M   'P 1'
#
loop_
_entity.id
_entity.type
_entity.pdbx_description
1 polymer ?
#
loop_
_entity_poly.entity_id
_entity_poly.type
_entity_poly.pdbx_seq_one_letter_code
_entity_poly.pdbx_strand_id
1 'polypeptide(L)'
;MALIARLTALRKASLNALLLSTVVLGELEFGAEKSAWAARNRQRLNELTERLPLAAQATLVTDNEGEFRRVPGLALENWLRDEA
;
A
#
# COMPACT_ATOMS: atom_id res chain seq x y z
N MET A 1 21.75 -2.91 17.16
CA MET A 1 22.52 -2.02 16.25
C MET A 1 22.00 -2.05 14.80
N ALA A 2 21.65 -3.20 14.21
CA ALA A 2 21.19 -3.29 12.82
C ALA A 2 19.86 -2.55 12.51
N LEU A 3 18.87 -2.59 13.41
CA LEU A 3 17.57 -1.93 13.20
C LEU A 3 17.70 -0.40 13.14
N ILE A 4 18.43 0.20 14.07
CA ILE A 4 18.67 1.66 14.11
C ILE A 4 19.46 2.11 12.86
N ALA A 5 20.45 1.34 12.45
CA ALA A 5 21.20 1.60 11.22
C ALA A 5 20.30 1.51 9.97
N ARG A 6 19.39 0.53 9.91
CA ARG A 6 18.42 0.37 8.81
C ARG A 6 17.43 1.53 8.75
N LEU A 7 16.88 1.94 9.89
CA LEU A 7 15.97 3.10 9.98
C LEU A 7 16.68 4.40 9.60
N THR A 8 17.94 4.57 10.00
CA THR A 8 18.75 5.75 9.63
C THR A 8 19.09 5.76 8.15
N ALA A 9 19.34 4.60 7.55
CA ALA A 9 19.55 4.46 6.11
C ALA A 9 18.27 4.74 5.31
N LEU A 10 17.12 4.26 5.77
CA LEU A 10 15.80 4.59 5.18
C LEU A 10 15.52 6.09 5.23
N ARG A 11 15.89 6.77 6.33
CA ARG A 11 15.75 8.24 6.45
C ARG A 11 16.61 9.02 5.46
N LYS A 12 17.72 8.46 5.00
CA LYS A 12 18.64 9.07 4.02
C LYS A 12 18.37 8.59 2.59
N ALA A 13 17.57 7.56 2.39
CA ALA A 13 17.22 7.06 1.08
C ALA A 13 16.39 8.11 0.34
N SER A 14 16.71 8.33 -0.94
CA SER A 14 15.78 9.04 -1.83
C SER A 14 14.44 8.30 -1.82
N LEU A 15 13.33 9.02 -1.75
CA LEU A 15 11.98 8.41 -1.77
C LEU A 15 11.78 7.52 -3.00
N ASN A 16 12.48 7.80 -4.10
CA ASN A 16 12.48 7.00 -5.32
C ASN A 16 13.10 5.59 -5.14
N ALA A 17 13.85 5.37 -4.06
CA ALA A 17 14.45 4.07 -3.72
C ALA A 17 13.58 3.25 -2.74
N LEU A 18 12.43 3.79 -2.33
CA LEU A 18 11.48 3.11 -1.47
C LEU A 18 10.27 2.67 -2.30
N LEU A 19 9.87 1.41 -2.13
CA LEU A 19 8.65 0.89 -2.71
C LEU A 19 7.60 0.74 -1.61
N LEU A 20 6.35 1.06 -1.91
CA LEU A 20 5.22 0.80 -1.03
C LEU A 20 4.54 -0.51 -1.43
N SER A 21 4.43 -1.45 -0.50
CA SER A 21 3.66 -2.68 -0.71
C SER A 21 2.18 -2.36 -0.85
N THR A 22 1.51 -2.96 -1.83
CA THR A 22 0.07 -2.79 -2.02
C THR A 22 -0.76 -3.34 -0.86
N VAL A 23 -0.28 -4.38 -0.17
CA VAL A 23 -0.90 -4.89 1.05
C VAL A 23 -0.83 -3.83 2.16
N VAL A 24 0.34 -3.21 2.34
CA VAL A 24 0.54 -2.15 3.33
C VAL A 24 -0.30 -0.92 3.00
N LEU A 25 -0.43 -0.55 1.71
CA LEU A 25 -1.33 0.51 1.29
C LEU A 25 -2.79 0.19 1.71
N GLY A 26 -3.27 -1.03 1.47
CA GLY A 26 -4.61 -1.45 1.87
C GLY A 26 -4.84 -1.37 3.38
N GLU A 27 -3.88 -1.84 4.19
CA GLU A 27 -3.98 -1.72 5.66
C GLU A 27 -4.07 -0.26 6.12
N LEU A 28 -3.29 0.63 5.49
CA LEU A 28 -3.30 2.05 5.81
C LEU A 28 -4.59 2.74 5.38
N GLU A 29 -5.14 2.40 4.21
CA GLU A 29 -6.42 2.92 3.72
C GLU A 29 -7.58 2.49 4.62
N PHE A 30 -7.63 1.22 5.02
CA PHE A 30 -8.61 0.72 5.98
C PHE A 30 -8.50 1.43 7.34
N GLY A 31 -7.27 1.59 7.86
CA GLY A 31 -7.02 2.35 9.08
C GLY A 31 -7.40 3.84 8.97
N ALA A 32 -7.24 4.43 7.79
CA ALA A 32 -7.66 5.80 7.52
C ALA A 32 -9.19 5.93 7.52
N GLU A 33 -9.92 5.00 6.92
CA GLU A 33 -11.38 5.01 6.91
C GLU A 33 -11.99 4.93 8.32
N LYS A 34 -11.41 4.10 9.19
CA LYS A 34 -11.88 3.93 10.58
C LYS A 34 -11.40 5.02 11.55
N SER A 35 -10.59 5.95 11.09
CA SER A 35 -9.98 6.98 11.92
C SER A 35 -10.91 8.17 12.13
N ALA A 36 -10.84 8.80 13.32
CA ALA A 36 -11.50 10.08 13.61
C ALA A 36 -11.08 11.22 12.65
N TRP A 37 -9.99 11.04 11.90
CA TRP A 37 -9.40 12.00 10.97
C TRP A 37 -9.35 11.45 9.54
N ALA A 38 -10.38 10.71 9.11
CA ALA A 38 -10.39 9.98 7.85
C ALA A 38 -10.02 10.82 6.62
N ALA A 39 -10.57 12.05 6.49
CA ALA A 39 -10.26 12.93 5.36
C ALA A 39 -8.77 13.32 5.30
N ARG A 40 -8.20 13.69 6.44
CA ARG A 40 -6.78 14.04 6.56
C ARG A 40 -5.87 12.85 6.26
N ASN A 41 -6.23 11.67 6.75
CA ASN A 41 -5.43 10.46 6.54
C ASN A 41 -5.48 10.03 5.07
N ARG A 42 -6.65 10.08 4.42
CA ARG A 42 -6.76 9.82 2.97
C ARG A 42 -5.91 10.78 2.14
N GLN A 43 -5.93 12.08 2.46
CA GLN A 43 -5.07 13.05 1.77
C GLN A 43 -3.58 12.69 1.88
N ARG A 44 -3.12 12.32 3.08
CA ARG A 44 -1.73 11.90 3.29
C ARG A 44 -1.36 10.62 2.54
N LEU A 45 -2.30 9.69 2.40
CA LEU A 45 -2.09 8.47 1.63
C LEU A 45 -1.97 8.76 0.13
N ASN A 46 -2.77 9.69 -0.40
CA ASN A 46 -2.63 10.15 -1.78
C ASN A 46 -1.23 10.75 -2.03
N GLU A 47 -0.78 11.65 -1.15
CA GLU A 47 0.57 12.23 -1.19
C GLU A 47 1.68 11.16 -1.12
N LEU A 48 1.44 10.07 -0.38
CA LEU A 48 2.37 8.95 -0.27
C LEU A 48 2.45 8.16 -1.58
N THR A 49 1.31 7.85 -2.19
CA THR A 49 1.22 7.09 -3.45
C THR A 49 1.74 7.87 -4.67
N GLU A 50 1.71 9.20 -4.63
CA GLU A 50 2.32 10.05 -5.65
C GLU A 50 3.86 10.03 -5.60
N ARG A 51 4.43 9.75 -4.42
CA ARG A 51 5.87 9.85 -4.16
C ARG A 51 6.57 8.50 -4.10
N LEU A 52 5.83 7.44 -3.79
CA LEU A 52 6.36 6.09 -3.65
C LEU A 52 5.82 5.18 -4.76
N PRO A 53 6.69 4.60 -5.61
CA PRO A 53 6.26 3.57 -6.52
C PRO A 53 5.70 2.37 -5.74
N LEU A 54 4.64 1.76 -6.27
CA LEU A 54 4.07 0.55 -5.67
C LEU A 54 4.89 -0.67 -6.06
N ALA A 55 5.13 -1.55 -5.10
CA ALA A 55 5.71 -2.87 -5.34
C ALA A 55 4.64 -3.77 -5.97
N ALA A 56 4.38 -3.59 -7.26
CA ALA A 56 3.33 -4.30 -8.00
C ALA A 56 3.77 -5.62 -8.65
N GLN A 57 4.93 -6.18 -8.27
CA GLN A 57 5.49 -7.36 -8.96
C GLN A 57 4.81 -8.70 -8.60
N ALA A 58 3.84 -8.70 -7.68
CA ALA A 58 3.10 -9.89 -7.30
C ALA A 58 1.59 -9.66 -7.45
N THR A 59 0.86 -10.71 -7.84
CA THR A 59 -0.60 -10.74 -7.83
C THR A 59 -1.10 -10.68 -6.38
N LEU A 60 -1.98 -9.72 -6.08
CA LEU A 60 -2.69 -9.65 -4.81
C LEU A 60 -3.92 -10.57 -4.88
N VAL A 61 -3.91 -11.61 -4.06
CA VAL A 61 -5.07 -12.49 -3.87
C VAL A 61 -5.97 -11.88 -2.79
N THR A 62 -7.20 -11.53 -3.13
CA THR A 62 -8.17 -10.92 -2.20
C THR A 62 -9.61 -11.15 -2.65
N ASP A 63 -10.52 -11.33 -1.71
CA ASP A 63 -11.97 -11.35 -1.95
C ASP A 63 -12.58 -9.93 -1.97
N ASN A 64 -11.85 -8.93 -1.48
CA ASN A 64 -12.24 -7.52 -1.45
C ASN A 64 -11.71 -6.74 -2.66
N GLU A 65 -11.95 -7.25 -3.86
CA GLU A 65 -11.44 -6.65 -5.11
C GLU A 65 -11.93 -5.21 -5.32
N GLY A 66 -13.08 -4.83 -4.77
CA GLY A 66 -13.63 -3.48 -4.88
C GLY A 66 -12.72 -2.41 -4.27
N GLU A 67 -12.02 -2.74 -3.19
CA GLU A 67 -11.07 -1.83 -2.56
C GLU A 67 -9.81 -1.63 -3.41
N PHE A 68 -9.29 -2.70 -4.00
CA PHE A 68 -7.96 -2.71 -4.63
C PHE A 68 -7.96 -2.41 -6.13
N ARG A 69 -9.11 -2.52 -6.83
CA ARG A 69 -9.22 -2.21 -8.27
C ARG A 69 -8.86 -0.77 -8.64
N ARG A 70 -8.85 0.16 -7.67
CA ARG A 70 -8.45 1.57 -7.89
C ARG A 70 -6.95 1.77 -8.11
N VAL A 71 -6.12 0.75 -7.81
CA VAL A 71 -4.67 0.84 -7.85
C VAL A 71 -4.13 0.49 -9.24
N PRO A 72 -3.54 1.44 -10.00
CA PRO A 72 -3.05 1.17 -11.34
C PRO A 72 -1.89 0.14 -11.34
N GLY A 73 -1.96 -0.84 -12.24
CA GLY A 73 -0.90 -1.85 -12.41
C GLY A 73 -0.88 -2.97 -11.38
N LEU A 74 -1.86 -3.03 -10.49
CA LEU A 74 -2.01 -4.12 -9.52
C LEU A 74 -2.73 -5.32 -10.14
N ALA A 75 -2.04 -6.46 -10.23
CA ALA A 75 -2.67 -7.74 -10.56
C ALA A 75 -3.53 -8.22 -9.37
N LEU A 76 -4.76 -8.66 -9.63
CA LEU A 76 -5.70 -9.15 -8.62
C LEU A 76 -6.19 -10.56 -8.98
N GLU A 77 -6.32 -11.42 -7.98
CA GLU A 77 -6.97 -12.72 -8.05
C GLU A 77 -8.00 -12.87 -6.92
N ASN A 78 -9.13 -13.49 -7.22
CA ASN A 78 -10.15 -13.85 -6.23
C ASN A 78 -10.48 -15.33 -6.36
N TRP A 79 -9.82 -16.15 -5.55
CA TRP A 79 -9.94 -17.62 -5.60
C TRP A 79 -11.32 -18.12 -5.18
N LEU A 80 -12.13 -17.32 -4.47
CA LEU A 80 -13.50 -17.70 -4.11
C LEU A 80 -14.44 -17.73 -5.33
N ARG A 81 -14.03 -17.14 -6.46
CA ARG A 81 -14.80 -17.19 -7.72
C ARG A 81 -14.57 -18.49 -8.51
N ASP A 82 -13.46 -19.18 -8.25
CA ASP A 82 -13.06 -20.39 -8.98
C ASP A 82 -13.64 -21.69 -8.35
N GLU A 83 -14.29 -21.58 -7.18
CA GLU A 83 -14.99 -22.69 -6.51
C GLU A 83 -16.47 -22.85 -6.95
N ALA A 84 -16.84 -22.37 -8.15
CA ALA A 84 -18.21 -22.43 -8.68
C ALA A 84 -18.58 -23.76 -9.36
#